data_AF-A0AAU9UD94-F1
#
_entry.id   AF-A0AAU9UD94-F1
#
_cell.length_a   1.000
_cell.length_b   1.000
_cell.length_c   1.000
_cell.angle_alpha   90.00
_cell.angle_beta   90.00
_cell.angle_gamma   90.00
#
_symmetry.space_group_name_H-M   'P 1'
#
loop_
_entity.id
_entity.type
_entity.pdbx_description
1 polymer ?
#
loop_
_entity_poly.entity_id
_entity_poly.type
_entity_poly.pdbx_seq_one_letter_code
_entity_poly.pdbx_strand_id
1 'polypeptide(L)'
;MVNIMGEKSAGKLISKVPLSNNTISRRIHDIAEDLNYQLIEKMKSKDFGLQLDEATESNNVAHLICYVRFLDDNVTVEDLLFCKSITESAKAQDLFEILY
;
A
#
# COMPACT_ATOMS: atom_id res chain seq x y z
N MET A 1 8.67 -13.09 -23.70
CA MET A 1 7.32 -13.46 -24.20
C MET A 1 6.68 -14.32 -23.13
N VAL A 2 5.54 -13.90 -22.56
CA VAL A 2 4.86 -14.67 -21.50
C VAL A 2 3.94 -15.69 -22.17
N ASN A 3 4.15 -16.98 -21.91
CA ASN A 3 3.28 -18.05 -22.40
C ASN A 3 2.11 -18.26 -21.43
N ILE A 4 0.89 -18.06 -21.91
CA ILE A 4 -0.33 -18.18 -21.09
C ILE A 4 -0.91 -19.58 -21.30
N MET A 5 -0.96 -20.38 -20.23
CA MET A 5 -1.65 -21.67 -20.22
C MET A 5 -3.12 -21.45 -19.83
N GLY A 6 -3.98 -21.18 -20.82
CA GLY A 6 -5.41 -20.94 -20.62
C GLY A 6 -6.20 -20.91 -21.93
N GLU A 7 -7.51 -20.70 -21.84
CA GLU A 7 -8.40 -20.62 -23.00
C GLU A 7 -7.94 -19.50 -23.97
N LYS A 8 -7.93 -19.77 -25.28
CA LYS A 8 -7.38 -18.84 -26.30
C LYS A 8 -8.05 -17.45 -26.29
N SER A 9 -9.30 -17.39 -25.86
CA SER A 9 -10.11 -16.18 -25.63
C SER A 9 -9.52 -15.31 -24.52
N ALA A 10 -9.29 -15.88 -23.34
CA ALA A 10 -8.66 -15.22 -22.20
C ALA A 10 -7.21 -14.81 -22.50
N GLY A 11 -6.45 -15.68 -23.18
CA GLY A 11 -5.08 -15.38 -23.61
C GLY A 11 -4.98 -14.13 -24.49
N LYS A 12 -5.94 -13.91 -25.39
CA LYS A 12 -6.02 -12.71 -26.25
C LYS A 12 -6.36 -11.43 -25.50
N LEU A 13 -7.10 -11.51 -24.38
CA LEU A 13 -7.41 -10.35 -23.55
C LEU A 13 -6.20 -9.97 -22.69
N ILE A 14 -5.54 -10.96 -22.09
CA ILE A 14 -4.34 -10.76 -21.26
C ILE A 14 -3.16 -10.28 -22.12
N SER A 15 -3.03 -10.74 -23.37
CA SER A 15 -1.98 -10.26 -24.29
C SER A 15 -2.10 -8.78 -24.66
N LYS A 16 -3.27 -8.15 -24.43
CA LYS A 16 -3.47 -6.71 -24.62
C LYS A 16 -3.04 -5.89 -23.41
N VAL A 17 -2.78 -6.52 -22.26
CA VAL A 17 -2.27 -5.84 -21.08
C VAL A 17 -0.82 -5.42 -21.38
N PRO A 18 -0.50 -4.13 -21.40
CA PRO A 18 0.86 -3.70 -21.68
C PRO A 18 1.77 -4.14 -20.52
N LEU A 19 2.78 -4.94 -20.84
CA LEU A 19 3.71 -5.52 -19.86
C LEU A 19 4.97 -4.68 -19.67
N SER A 20 5.01 -3.44 -20.18
CA SER A 20 6.16 -2.57 -19.96
C SER A 20 6.26 -2.19 -18.48
N ASN A 21 7.48 -2.09 -17.95
CA ASN A 21 7.72 -1.72 -16.55
C ASN A 21 6.97 -0.44 -16.16
N ASN A 22 6.91 0.55 -17.06
CA ASN A 22 6.20 1.81 -16.83
C ASN A 22 4.68 1.63 -16.74
N THR A 23 4.10 0.66 -17.44
CA THR A 23 2.66 0.38 -17.33
C THR A 23 2.34 -0.39 -16.07
N ILE A 24 3.17 -1.38 -15.72
CA ILE A 24 3.00 -2.13 -14.48
C ILE A 24 3.17 -1.23 -13.26
N SER A 25 4.20 -0.37 -13.23
CA SER A 25 4.43 0.60 -12.15
C SER A 25 3.24 1.55 -11.96
N ARG A 26 2.75 2.16 -13.06
CA ARG A 26 1.55 3.01 -12.99
C ARG A 26 0.33 2.26 -12.46
N ARG A 27 0.07 1.05 -12.94
CA ARG A 27 -1.07 0.25 -12.46
C ARG A 27 -0.96 -0.10 -10.98
N ILE A 28 0.25 -0.41 -10.48
CA ILE A 28 0.48 -0.64 -9.05
C ILE A 28 0.15 0.62 -8.26
N HIS A 29 0.61 1.78 -8.73
CA HIS A 29 0.35 3.07 -8.10
C HIS A 29 -1.15 3.40 -8.09
N ASP A 30 -1.83 3.31 -9.24
CA ASP A 30 -3.27 3.58 -9.36
C ASP A 30 -4.10 2.70 -8.41
N ILE A 31 -3.76 1.41 -8.32
CA ILE A 31 -4.43 0.47 -7.39
C ILE A 31 -4.14 0.84 -5.93
N ALA A 32 -2.90 1.19 -5.60
CA ALA A 32 -2.54 1.58 -4.24
C ALA A 32 -3.24 2.89 -3.82
N GLU A 33 -3.37 3.86 -4.71
CA GLU A 33 -4.12 5.09 -4.46
C GLU A 33 -5.61 4.82 -4.25
N ASP A 34 -6.22 3.98 -5.09
CA ASP A 34 -7.64 3.60 -4.96
C ASP A 34 -7.92 2.86 -3.65
N LEU A 35 -7.06 1.90 -3.26
CA LEU A 35 -7.17 1.20 -1.97
C LEU A 35 -7.06 2.16 -0.79
N ASN A 36 -6.07 3.07 -0.82
CA ASN A 36 -5.91 4.09 0.22
C ASN A 36 -7.13 5.02 0.30
N TYR A 37 -7.66 5.45 -0.85
CA TYR A 37 -8.87 6.28 -0.90
C TYR A 37 -10.05 5.56 -0.25
N GLN A 38 -10.31 4.30 -0.61
CA GLN A 38 -11.38 3.51 -0.01
C GLN A 38 -11.20 3.31 1.49
N LEU A 39 -9.97 3.04 1.95
CA LEU A 39 -9.65 2.88 3.36
C LEU A 39 -9.93 4.17 4.14
N ILE A 40 -9.45 5.31 3.64
CA ILE A 40 -9.65 6.63 4.23
C ILE A 40 -11.14 6.98 4.29
N GLU A 41 -11.89 6.79 3.20
CA GLU A 41 -13.33 7.04 3.20
C GLU A 41 -14.08 6.20 4.24
N LYS A 42 -13.70 4.93 4.42
CA LYS A 42 -14.31 4.05 5.43
C LYS A 42 -14.01 4.47 6.86
N MET A 43 -12.81 4.98 7.14
CA MET A 43 -12.39 5.34 8.50
C MET A 43 -12.81 6.75 8.93
N LYS A 44 -13.16 7.65 8.01
CA LYS A 44 -13.52 9.06 8.30
C LYS A 44 -14.58 9.25 9.38
N SER A 45 -15.53 8.32 9.51
CA SER A 45 -16.65 8.40 10.47
C SER A 45 -16.47 7.48 11.69
N LYS A 46 -15.28 6.91 11.88
CA LYS A 46 -15.02 5.86 12.85
C LYS A 46 -13.90 6.26 13.79
N ASP A 47 -13.99 5.78 15.03
CA ASP A 47 -12.84 5.76 15.92
C ASP A 47 -11.82 4.73 15.40
N PHE A 48 -10.56 5.13 15.37
CA PHE A 48 -9.47 4.29 14.90
C PHE A 48 -8.24 4.41 15.80
N GLY A 49 -7.47 3.33 15.88
CA GLY A 49 -6.13 3.31 16.43
C GLY A 49 -5.09 3.27 15.32
N LEU A 50 -3.93 3.88 15.56
CA LEU A 50 -2.76 3.78 14.70
C LEU A 50 -1.71 2.91 15.40
N GLN A 51 -1.10 2.00 14.65
CA GLN A 51 0.05 1.23 15.08
C GLN A 51 1.22 1.56 14.16
N LEU A 52 2.31 2.04 14.76
CA LEU A 52 3.54 2.39 14.07
C LEU A 52 4.57 1.29 14.29
N ASP A 53 5.24 0.89 13.22
CA ASP A 53 6.35 -0.06 13.24
C ASP A 53 7.52 0.47 12.41
N GLU A 54 8.74 0.13 12.83
CA GLU A 54 9.96 0.48 12.11
C GLU A 54 10.56 -0.78 11.49
N ALA A 55 10.67 -0.81 10.17
CA ALA A 55 11.24 -1.93 9.43
C ALA A 55 12.50 -1.51 8.69
N THR A 56 13.59 -2.24 8.89
CA THR A 56 14.85 -2.01 8.18
C THR A 56 14.98 -2.96 7.00
N GLU A 57 15.11 -2.41 5.80
CA GLU A 57 15.42 -3.16 4.59
C GLU A 57 16.90 -3.60 4.58
N SER A 58 17.23 -4.65 3.84
CA SER A 58 18.60 -5.18 3.70
C SER A 58 19.64 -4.15 3.20
N ASN A 59 19.20 -3.06 2.57
CA ASN A 59 20.04 -1.95 2.12
C ASN A 59 20.26 -0.87 3.19
N ASN A 60 19.93 -1.16 4.46
CA ASN A 60 20.02 -0.24 5.60
C ASN A 60 19.13 1.01 5.44
N VAL A 61 18.06 0.89 4.67
CA VAL A 61 16.99 1.89 4.57
C VAL A 61 15.92 1.50 5.58
N ALA A 62 15.66 2.39 6.53
CA ALA A 62 14.58 2.21 7.49
C ALA A 62 13.27 2.77 6.90
N HIS A 63 12.16 2.11 7.19
CA HIS A 63 10.83 2.49 6.76
C HIS A 63 9.92 2.57 7.98
N LEU A 64 9.14 3.64 8.06
CA LEU A 64 8.05 3.78 9.01
C LEU A 64 6.78 3.20 8.38
N ILE A 65 6.25 2.16 9.01
CA ILE A 65 5.03 1.47 8.61
C ILE A 65 3.92 1.89 9.56
N CYS A 66 2.79 2.33 9.01
CA CYS A 66 1.62 2.71 9.79
C CYS A 66 0.44 1.81 9.41
N TYR A 67 -0.05 1.07 10.40
CA TYR A 67 -1.31 0.33 10.32
C TYR A 67 -2.42 1.12 10.99
N VAL A 68 -3.62 1.02 10.43
CA VAL A 68 -4.84 1.54 11.02
C VAL A 68 -5.71 0.37 11.49
N ARG A 69 -6.30 0.49 12.68
CA ARG A 69 -7.25 -0.49 13.22
C ARG A 69 -8.54 0.22 13.62
N PHE A 70 -9.68 -0.25 13.11
CA PHE A 70 -11.00 0.32 13.38
C PHE A 70 -12.09 -0.76 13.37
N LEU A 71 -13.29 -0.42 13.83
CA LEU A 71 -14.46 -1.32 13.79
C LEU A 71 -15.30 -1.03 12.54
N ASP A 72 -15.47 -2.02 11.68
CA ASP A 72 -16.37 -1.98 10.52
C ASP A 72 -17.45 -3.06 10.71
N ASP A 73 -18.71 -2.66 10.85
CA ASP A 73 -19.84 -3.59 11.10
C ASP A 73 -19.59 -4.59 12.26
N ASN A 74 -19.02 -4.11 13.36
CA ASN A 74 -18.60 -4.88 14.54
C ASN A 74 -17.46 -5.88 14.30
N VAL A 75 -16.81 -5.83 13.15
CA VAL A 75 -15.60 -6.58 12.85
C VAL A 75 -14.40 -5.64 12.99
N THR A 76 -13.38 -6.08 13.73
CA THR A 76 -12.11 -5.37 13.78
C THR A 76 -11.42 -5.51 12.43
N VAL A 77 -11.22 -4.38 11.76
CA VAL A 77 -10.44 -4.28 10.54
C VAL A 77 -9.08 -3.70 10.88
N GLU A 78 -8.04 -4.30 10.30
CA GLU A 78 -6.67 -3.80 10.32
C GLU A 78 -6.17 -3.73 8.89
N ASP A 79 -5.60 -2.59 8.50
CA ASP A 79 -5.06 -2.40 7.16
C ASP A 79 -3.83 -1.47 7.18
N LEU A 80 -3.05 -1.51 6.10
CA LEU A 80 -1.87 -0.67 5.91
C LEU A 80 -2.31 0.73 5.45
N LEU A 81 -2.00 1.75 6.25
CA LEU A 81 -2.28 3.14 5.89
C LEU A 81 -1.15 3.73 5.02
N PHE A 82 0.10 3.52 5.42
CA PHE A 82 1.26 3.89 4.60
C PHE A 82 2.52 3.12 5.00
N CYS A 83 3.48 3.09 4.07
CA CYS A 83 4.86 2.70 4.31
C CYS A 83 5.76 3.76 3.66
N LYS A 84 6.53 4.49 4.46
CA LYS A 84 7.38 5.59 3.99
C LYS A 84 8.81 5.40 4.50
N SER A 85 9.78 5.69 3.65
CA SER A 85 11.19 5.65 4.03
C SER A 85 11.52 6.76 5.03
N ILE A 86 12.33 6.42 6.02
CA ILE A 86 12.89 7.35 7.00
C ILE A 86 14.15 7.95 6.39
N THR A 87 14.11 9.24 6.05
CA THR A 87 15.16 9.90 5.25
C THR A 87 16.28 10.51 6.08
N GLU A 88 16.04 10.85 7.34
CA GLU A 88 17.01 11.55 8.19
C GLU A 88 17.49 10.69 9.36
N SER A 89 16.66 10.52 10.39
CA SER A 89 16.96 9.65 11.52
C SER A 89 15.70 9.01 12.10
N ALA A 90 15.85 7.93 12.86
CA ALA A 90 14.75 7.29 13.59
C ALA A 90 14.42 8.03 14.92
N LYS A 91 14.71 9.33 15.01
CA LYS A 91 14.33 10.14 16.18
C LYS A 91 12.82 10.37 16.16
N ALA A 92 12.24 10.46 17.34
CA ALA A 92 10.80 10.67 17.49
C ALA A 92 10.27 11.90 16.73
N GLN A 93 11.07 12.98 16.64
CA GLN A 93 10.69 14.17 15.88
C GLN A 93 10.54 13.86 14.38
N ASP A 94 11.55 13.27 13.76
CA ASP A 94 11.56 12.92 12.34
C ASP A 94 10.42 11.93 12.01
N LEU A 95 10.17 10.95 12.88
CA LEU A 95 9.04 10.03 12.73
C LEU A 95 7.69 10.74 12.82
N PHE A 96 7.58 11.77 13.67
CA PHE A 96 6.36 12.57 13.80
C PHE A 96 6.13 13.46 12.56
N GLU A 97 7.19 13.97 11.95
CA GLU A 97 7.11 14.74 10.69
C GLU A 97 6.63 13.90 9.51
N ILE A 98 6.87 12.58 9.49
CA ILE A 98 6.36 11.67 8.46
C ILE A 98 4.83 11.46 8.54
N LEU A 99 4.27 11.61 9.75
CA LEU A 99 2.84 11.46 10.04
C LEU A 99 2.01 12.70 9.66
N TYR A 100 2.63 13.88 9.63
CA TYR A 100 2.01 15.16 9.27
C TYR A 100 2.22 15.51 7.79
#